data_AF-A0A973MGF7-F1
#
_entry.id   AF-A0A973MGF7-F1
#
_cell.length_a   1.000
_cell.length_b   1.000
_cell.length_c   1.000
_cell.angle_alpha   90.00
_cell.angle_beta   90.00
_cell.angle_gamma   90.00
#
_symmetry.space_group_name_H-M   'P 1'
#
loop_
_entity.id
_entity.type
_entity.pdbx_description
1 polymer ?
#
loop_
_entity_poly.entity_id
_entity_poly.type
_entity_poly.pdbx_seq_one_letter_code
_entity_poly.pdbx_strand_id
1 'polypeptide(L)'
;SSRVSYGLSRNGYVPTAFERTNKRGVPWVGLITAFVIGCICFLPFPSWRSLVGLITSASVLMYAGAPLSFGVFRNRLPDAHRPYRLPGGSWMSPLAFIVANLLILWSGWTTDWKLGVAILIGYVILVANRVFKMNPITPQLDLRAAQWLPVYLVGMGLIVYLSDFGPLKHPWFPLWWDMLATGVFSLIIYYWAMAVALPAEQIQYMIDQVVVPEEEEVL
;
A
#
# COMPACT_ATOMS: atom_id res chain seq x y z
N SER A 1 1.21 -8.24 -11.34
CA SER A 1 2.18 -7.75 -12.33
C SER A 1 3.51 -8.45 -12.13
N SER A 2 4.13 -8.98 -13.18
CA SER A 2 5.38 -9.74 -13.08
C SER A 2 6.58 -8.88 -12.68
N ARG A 3 6.66 -7.64 -13.16
CA ARG A 3 7.74 -6.68 -12.81
C ARG A 3 7.67 -6.20 -11.36
N VAL A 4 6.46 -5.99 -10.84
CA VAL A 4 6.27 -5.62 -9.43
C VAL A 4 6.72 -6.77 -8.52
N SER A 5 6.34 -8.01 -8.83
CA SER A 5 6.80 -9.18 -8.07
C SER A 5 8.31 -9.38 -8.14
N TYR A 6 8.93 -9.13 -9.31
CA TYR A 6 10.38 -9.13 -9.48
C TYR A 6 11.06 -8.08 -8.57
N GLY A 7 10.56 -6.83 -8.58
CA GLY A 7 11.09 -5.75 -7.73
C GLY A 7 10.93 -6.02 -6.23
N LEU A 8 9.76 -6.54 -5.82
CA LEU A 8 9.54 -6.98 -4.44
C LEU A 8 10.53 -8.09 -4.03
N SER A 9 10.91 -8.97 -4.95
CA SER A 9 11.86 -10.04 -4.69
C SER A 9 13.27 -9.52 -4.53
N ARG A 10 13.71 -8.62 -5.43
CA ARG A 10 14.98 -7.90 -5.34
C ARG A 10 15.13 -7.11 -4.04
N ASN A 11 14.01 -6.65 -3.45
CA ASN A 11 13.97 -5.96 -2.17
C ASN A 11 13.78 -6.89 -0.96
N GLY A 12 13.80 -8.22 -1.16
CA GLY A 12 13.71 -9.20 -0.08
C GLY A 12 12.30 -9.52 0.43
N TYR A 13 11.24 -8.93 -0.13
CA TYR A 13 9.86 -9.11 0.37
C TYR A 13 9.21 -10.43 -0.07
N VAL A 14 9.65 -10.99 -1.21
CA VAL A 14 9.12 -12.26 -1.75
C VAL A 14 10.28 -13.20 -2.19
N PRO A 15 10.02 -14.52 -2.31
CA PRO A 15 11.06 -15.51 -2.59
C PRO A 15 11.88 -15.23 -3.85
N THR A 16 13.18 -15.52 -3.83
CA THR A 16 14.13 -15.32 -4.96
C THR A 16 13.72 -15.98 -6.27
N ALA A 17 12.81 -16.95 -6.24
CA ALA A 17 12.22 -17.52 -7.44
C ALA A 17 11.59 -16.45 -8.37
N PHE A 18 11.06 -15.36 -7.81
CA PHE A 18 10.47 -14.25 -8.57
C PHE A 18 11.51 -13.37 -9.28
N GLU A 19 12.80 -13.50 -8.96
CA GLU A 19 13.91 -12.82 -9.65
C GLU A 19 14.30 -13.52 -10.96
N ARG A 20 13.83 -14.76 -11.20
CA ARG A 20 14.25 -15.53 -12.38
C ARG A 20 13.67 -14.93 -13.66
N THR A 21 14.55 -14.46 -14.54
CA THR A 21 14.21 -13.95 -15.87
C THR A 21 14.54 -14.97 -16.97
N ASN A 22 13.81 -14.92 -18.08
CA ASN A 22 14.18 -15.66 -19.30
C ASN A 22 15.26 -14.92 -20.11
N LYS A 23 15.67 -15.48 -21.27
CA LYS A 23 16.67 -14.89 -22.18
C LYS A 23 16.34 -13.47 -22.67
N ARG A 24 15.08 -13.03 -22.58
CA ARG A 24 14.60 -11.70 -22.99
C ARG A 24 14.39 -10.75 -21.78
N GLY A 25 14.88 -11.11 -20.59
CA GLY A 25 14.73 -10.30 -19.38
C GLY A 25 13.33 -10.32 -18.76
N VAL A 26 12.44 -11.23 -19.16
CA VAL A 26 11.07 -11.29 -18.63
C VAL A 26 11.02 -12.16 -17.37
N PRO A 27 10.55 -11.64 -16.21
CA PRO A 27 10.37 -12.42 -14.98
C PRO A 27 9.19 -13.39 -15.12
N TRP A 28 9.47 -14.60 -15.58
CA TRP A 28 8.46 -15.57 -16.03
C TRP A 28 7.71 -16.22 -14.85
N VAL A 29 8.36 -16.42 -13.70
CA VAL A 29 7.70 -16.92 -12.49
C VAL A 29 6.61 -15.94 -12.06
N GLY A 30 6.93 -14.65 -12.00
CA GLY A 30 5.94 -13.60 -11.71
C GLY A 30 4.82 -13.52 -12.75
N LEU A 31 5.11 -13.82 -14.02
CA LEU A 31 4.09 -13.87 -15.08
C LEU A 31 3.12 -15.03 -14.87
N ILE A 32 3.62 -16.24 -14.63
CA ILE A 32 2.78 -17.42 -14.39
C ILE A 32 1.97 -17.23 -13.10
N THR A 33 2.59 -16.75 -12.03
CA THR A 33 1.89 -16.48 -10.78
C THR A 33 0.78 -15.44 -10.97
N ALA A 34 1.06 -14.34 -11.69
CA ALA A 34 0.03 -13.34 -11.98
C ALA A 34 -1.10 -13.90 -12.83
N PHE A 35 -0.81 -14.79 -13.78
CA PHE A 35 -1.82 -15.48 -14.58
C PHE A 35 -2.71 -16.38 -13.72
N VAL A 36 -2.11 -17.26 -12.91
CA VAL A 36 -2.84 -18.18 -12.03
C VAL A 36 -3.69 -17.41 -11.01
N ILE A 37 -3.12 -16.40 -10.34
CA ILE A 37 -3.86 -15.55 -9.41
C ILE A 37 -4.99 -14.81 -10.14
N GLY A 38 -4.73 -14.29 -11.35
CA GLY A 38 -5.75 -13.68 -12.19
C GLY A 38 -6.92 -14.62 -12.45
N CYS A 39 -6.65 -15.87 -12.88
CA CYS A 39 -7.66 -16.90 -13.07
C CYS A 39 -8.44 -17.22 -11.79
N ILE A 40 -7.75 -17.36 -10.65
CA ILE A 40 -8.39 -17.58 -9.35
C ILE A 40 -9.29 -16.40 -9.00
N CYS A 41 -8.86 -15.16 -9.23
CA CYS A 41 -9.64 -13.96 -9.00
C CYS A 41 -10.86 -13.83 -9.91
N PHE A 42 -11.04 -14.65 -10.96
CA PHE A 42 -12.30 -14.70 -11.71
C PHE A 42 -13.34 -15.62 -11.07
N LEU A 43 -12.93 -16.63 -10.30
CA LEU A 43 -13.83 -17.66 -9.74
C LEU A 43 -14.77 -17.15 -8.63
N PRO A 44 -14.33 -16.33 -7.64
CA PRO A 44 -15.16 -16.00 -6.49
C PRO A 44 -16.10 -14.80 -6.73
N PHE A 45 -16.03 -14.12 -7.88
CA PHE A 45 -16.82 -12.92 -8.12
C PHE A 45 -18.05 -13.24 -8.98
N PRO A 46 -19.27 -13.00 -8.46
CA PRO A 46 -20.51 -13.28 -9.18
C PRO A 46 -20.79 -12.29 -10.32
N SER A 47 -20.05 -11.18 -10.40
CA SER A 47 -20.26 -10.16 -11.42
C SER A 47 -18.97 -9.41 -11.80
N TRP A 48 -18.90 -8.97 -13.05
CA TRP A 48 -17.85 -8.06 -13.55
C TRP A 48 -17.73 -6.78 -12.71
N ARG A 49 -18.88 -6.21 -12.29
CA ARG A 49 -18.92 -4.99 -11.47
C ARG A 49 -18.20 -5.19 -10.13
N SER A 50 -18.38 -6.34 -9.49
CA SER A 50 -17.71 -6.67 -8.23
C SER A 50 -16.19 -6.79 -8.39
N LEU A 51 -15.74 -7.34 -9.51
CA LEU A 51 -14.30 -7.46 -9.82
C LEU A 51 -13.67 -6.09 -10.07
N VAL A 52 -14.31 -5.25 -10.90
CA VAL A 52 -13.82 -3.88 -11.16
C VAL A 52 -13.82 -3.04 -9.88
N GLY A 53 -14.85 -3.18 -9.03
CA GLY A 53 -14.90 -2.52 -7.72
C GLY A 53 -13.72 -2.88 -6.85
N LEU A 54 -13.39 -4.17 -6.74
CA LEU A 54 -12.24 -4.64 -5.97
C LEU A 54 -10.90 -4.13 -6.53
N ILE A 55 -10.69 -4.18 -7.84
CA ILE A 55 -9.45 -3.68 -8.47
C ILE A 55 -9.30 -2.18 -8.24
N THR A 56 -10.39 -1.41 -8.37
CA THR A 56 -10.39 0.03 -8.15
C THR A 56 -10.04 0.35 -6.70
N SER A 57 -10.66 -0.34 -5.75
CA SER A 57 -10.44 -0.14 -4.31
C SER A 57 -9.01 -0.55 -3.90
N ALA A 58 -8.49 -1.64 -4.45
CA ALA A 58 -7.09 -2.04 -4.26
C ALA A 58 -6.12 -0.97 -4.77
N SER A 59 -6.43 -0.36 -5.93
CA SER A 59 -5.62 0.71 -6.52
C SER A 59 -5.67 1.98 -5.67
N VAL A 60 -6.85 2.36 -5.17
CA VAL A 60 -7.02 3.48 -4.24
C VAL A 60 -6.22 3.27 -2.97
N LEU A 61 -6.30 2.09 -2.36
CA LEU A 61 -5.54 1.76 -1.16
C LEU A 61 -4.03 1.83 -1.40
N MET A 62 -3.55 1.34 -2.54
CA MET A 62 -2.15 1.50 -2.95
C MET A 62 -1.77 2.98 -3.03
N TYR A 63 -2.61 3.83 -3.65
CA TYR A 63 -2.37 5.26 -3.75
C TYR A 63 -2.49 6.00 -2.42
N ALA A 64 -3.20 5.47 -1.42
CA ALA A 64 -3.24 6.05 -0.07
C ALA A 64 -1.86 6.11 0.60
N GLY A 65 -0.92 5.25 0.20
CA GLY A 65 0.48 5.33 0.64
C GLY A 65 1.24 6.52 0.07
N ALA A 66 0.89 7.01 -1.13
CA ALA A 66 1.58 8.11 -1.80
C ALA A 66 1.57 9.44 -1.01
N PRO A 67 0.43 9.94 -0.50
CA PRO A 67 0.43 11.16 0.29
C PRO A 67 1.24 11.02 1.59
N LEU A 68 1.24 9.85 2.24
CA LEU A 68 2.05 9.60 3.43
C LEU A 68 3.54 9.72 3.11
N SER A 69 4.01 9.00 2.08
CA SER A 69 5.40 9.09 1.63
C SER A 69 5.77 10.52 1.24
N PHE A 70 4.94 11.20 0.46
CA PHE A 70 5.15 12.60 0.08
C PHE A 70 5.28 13.52 1.31
N GLY A 71 4.38 13.37 2.29
CA GLY A 71 4.41 14.14 3.53
C GLY A 71 5.73 13.95 4.27
N VAL A 72 6.15 12.68 4.47
CA VAL A 72 7.40 12.33 5.14
C VAL A 72 8.59 12.92 4.40
N PHE A 73 8.72 12.72 3.09
CA PHE A 73 9.83 13.26 2.31
C PHE A 73 9.86 14.78 2.31
N ARG A 74 8.69 15.44 2.32
CA ARG A 74 8.62 16.91 2.38
C ARG A 74 9.14 17.44 3.72
N ASN A 75 8.83 16.76 4.82
CA ASN A 75 9.21 17.19 6.17
C ASN A 75 10.62 16.76 6.58
N ARG A 76 11.05 15.55 6.20
CA ARG A 76 12.34 14.97 6.62
C ARG A 76 13.49 15.38 5.71
N LEU A 77 13.23 15.66 4.44
CA LEU A 77 14.24 16.08 3.46
C LEU A 77 13.84 17.43 2.84
N PRO A 78 13.80 18.53 3.60
CA PRO A 78 13.36 19.83 3.09
C PRO A 78 14.27 20.35 1.96
N ASP A 79 15.57 20.09 2.05
CA ASP A 79 16.62 20.62 1.17
C ASP A 79 16.92 19.74 -0.06
N ALA A 80 16.23 18.60 -0.20
CA ALA A 80 16.41 17.72 -1.35
C ALA A 80 16.14 18.46 -2.67
N HIS A 81 16.97 18.23 -3.69
CA HIS A 81 16.76 18.76 -5.03
C HIS A 81 15.46 18.17 -5.61
N ARG A 82 14.59 19.04 -6.15
CA ARG A 82 13.28 18.66 -6.67
C ARG A 82 13.02 19.38 -7.99
N PRO A 83 12.98 18.67 -9.12
CA PRO A 83 12.62 19.25 -10.42
C PRO A 83 11.22 19.88 -10.41
N TYR A 84 10.31 19.32 -9.60
CA TYR A 84 8.95 19.82 -9.43
C TYR A 84 8.60 20.01 -7.94
N ARG A 85 7.97 21.14 -7.63
CA ARG A 85 7.47 21.45 -6.28
C ARG A 85 5.96 21.68 -6.33
N LEU A 86 5.20 20.74 -5.77
CA LEU A 86 3.74 20.86 -5.65
C LEU A 86 3.38 22.08 -4.75
N PRO A 87 2.66 23.09 -5.27
CA PRO A 87 2.17 24.19 -4.47
C PRO A 87 1.15 23.69 -3.44
N GLY A 88 1.26 24.16 -2.19
CA GLY A 88 0.36 23.74 -1.11
C GLY A 88 0.49 22.27 -0.69
N GLY A 89 1.62 21.62 -0.98
CA GLY A 89 1.80 20.18 -0.72
C GLY A 89 1.54 19.74 0.73
N SER A 90 1.80 20.60 1.71
CA SER A 90 1.54 20.34 3.14
C SER A 90 0.05 20.15 3.46
N TRP A 91 -0.84 20.82 2.72
CA TRP A 91 -2.29 20.68 2.86
C TRP A 91 -2.85 19.62 1.90
N MET A 92 -2.26 19.53 0.69
CA MET A 92 -2.71 18.56 -0.32
C MET A 92 -2.48 17.11 0.11
N SER A 93 -1.38 16.83 0.82
CA SER A 93 -1.03 15.50 1.29
C SER A 93 -2.06 14.91 2.27
N PRO A 94 -2.39 15.55 3.42
CA PRO A 94 -3.42 15.05 4.32
C PRO A 94 -4.80 15.01 3.64
N LEU A 95 -5.13 15.99 2.78
CA LEU A 95 -6.38 15.99 2.03
C LEU A 95 -6.48 14.78 1.08
N ALA A 96 -5.42 14.48 0.34
CA ALA A 96 -5.38 13.32 -0.55
C ALA A 96 -5.51 12.00 0.22
N PHE A 97 -4.95 11.91 1.43
CA PHE A 97 -5.13 10.74 2.29
C PHE A 97 -6.58 10.59 2.77
N ILE A 98 -7.23 11.69 3.18
CA ILE A 98 -8.66 11.69 3.52
C ILE A 98 -9.50 11.20 2.32
N VAL A 99 -9.26 11.75 1.13
CA VAL A 99 -10.00 11.37 -0.08
C VAL A 99 -9.81 9.89 -0.43
N ALA A 100 -8.58 9.37 -0.31
CA ALA A 100 -8.33 7.94 -0.52
C ALA A 100 -9.15 7.07 0.45
N ASN A 101 -9.25 7.46 1.72
CA ASN A 101 -10.01 6.73 2.73
C ASN A 101 -11.54 6.86 2.54
N LEU A 102 -12.03 8.00 2.04
CA LEU A 102 -13.42 8.15 1.64
C LEU A 102 -13.78 7.27 0.44
N LEU A 103 -12.86 7.12 -0.53
CA LEU A 103 -13.05 6.20 -1.65
C LEU A 103 -13.11 4.74 -1.18
N ILE A 104 -12.33 4.36 -0.16
CA ILE A 104 -12.42 3.05 0.49
C ILE A 104 -13.79 2.92 1.17
N LEU A 105 -14.21 3.92 1.95
CA LEU A 105 -15.53 3.94 2.61
C LEU A 105 -16.68 3.66 1.62
N TRP A 106 -16.69 4.36 0.48
CA TRP A 106 -17.74 4.20 -0.53
C TRP A 106 -17.66 2.89 -1.31
N SER A 107 -16.52 2.19 -1.28
CA SER A 107 -16.36 0.88 -1.89
C SER A 107 -17.09 -0.22 -1.11
N GLY A 108 -17.36 0.05 0.17
CA GLY A 108 -18.24 -0.71 1.04
C GLY A 108 -17.67 -2.03 1.53
N TRP A 109 -18.35 -2.60 2.52
CA TRP A 109 -17.85 -3.71 3.30
C TRP A 109 -17.45 -4.94 2.48
N THR A 110 -18.26 -5.30 1.48
CA THR A 110 -18.03 -6.51 0.66
C THR A 110 -16.71 -6.45 -0.10
N THR A 111 -16.26 -5.25 -0.47
CA THR A 111 -14.99 -5.03 -1.13
C THR A 111 -13.85 -5.04 -0.12
N ASP A 112 -14.04 -4.34 1.00
CA ASP A 112 -13.01 -4.10 1.99
C ASP A 112 -12.57 -5.35 2.74
N TRP A 113 -13.49 -6.26 3.11
CA TRP A 113 -13.07 -7.50 3.76
C TRP A 113 -12.24 -8.38 2.81
N LYS A 114 -12.54 -8.36 1.50
CA LYS A 114 -11.77 -9.10 0.48
C LYS A 114 -10.39 -8.49 0.30
N LEU A 115 -10.29 -7.16 0.32
CA LEU A 115 -9.00 -6.47 0.35
C LEU A 115 -8.21 -6.81 1.62
N GLY A 116 -8.87 -6.84 2.77
CA GLY A 116 -8.28 -7.26 4.05
C GLY A 116 -7.69 -8.67 3.96
N VAL A 117 -8.42 -9.64 3.38
CA VAL A 117 -7.90 -10.98 3.13
C VAL A 117 -6.69 -10.96 2.19
N ALA A 118 -6.71 -10.18 1.12
CA ALA A 118 -5.57 -10.07 0.21
C ALA A 118 -4.32 -9.50 0.90
N ILE A 119 -4.49 -8.50 1.77
CA ILE A 119 -3.42 -7.93 2.59
C ILE A 119 -2.87 -8.97 3.57
N LEU A 120 -3.74 -9.73 4.24
CA LEU A 120 -3.33 -10.82 5.14
C LEU A 120 -2.53 -11.89 4.42
N ILE A 121 -2.94 -12.29 3.20
CA ILE A 121 -2.16 -13.20 2.35
C ILE A 121 -0.77 -12.61 2.06
N GLY A 122 -0.70 -11.32 1.74
CA GLY A 122 0.58 -10.62 1.55
C GLY A 122 1.50 -10.69 2.77
N TYR A 123 0.96 -10.44 3.97
CA TYR A 123 1.72 -10.58 5.23
C TYR A 123 2.15 -12.02 5.49
N VAL A 124 1.30 -13.01 5.22
CA VAL A 124 1.65 -14.43 5.36
C VAL A 124 2.82 -14.79 4.44
N ILE A 125 2.80 -14.32 3.19
CA ILE A 125 3.92 -14.53 2.24
C ILE A 125 5.20 -13.89 2.76
N LEU A 126 5.14 -12.66 3.27
CA LEU A 126 6.29 -11.95 3.82
C LEU A 126 6.88 -12.67 5.04
N VAL A 127 6.03 -13.07 5.99
CA VAL A 127 6.45 -13.81 7.19
C VAL A 127 7.03 -15.18 6.81
N ALA A 128 6.37 -15.92 5.91
CA ALA A 128 6.87 -17.21 5.42
C ALA A 128 8.24 -17.04 4.75
N ASN A 129 8.39 -16.04 3.86
CA ASN A 129 9.67 -15.74 3.20
C ASN A 129 10.79 -15.48 4.22
N ARG A 130 10.49 -14.78 5.32
CA ARG A 130 11.44 -14.52 6.41
C ARG A 130 11.76 -15.76 7.25
N VAL A 131 10.76 -16.54 7.64
CA VAL A 131 10.93 -17.74 8.48
C VAL A 131 11.69 -18.83 7.72
N PHE A 132 11.34 -19.05 6.46
CA PHE A 132 11.97 -20.05 5.60
C PHE A 132 13.25 -19.54 4.91
N LYS A 133 13.65 -18.28 5.15
CA LYS A 133 14.84 -17.64 4.56
C LYS A 133 14.89 -17.82 3.03
N MET A 134 13.75 -17.67 2.36
CA MET A 134 13.61 -17.88 0.91
C MET A 134 14.24 -16.75 0.09
N ASN A 135 14.66 -15.67 0.76
CA ASN A 135 15.46 -14.59 0.20
C ASN A 135 16.64 -14.24 1.12
N PRO A 136 17.88 -14.14 0.59
CA PRO A 136 19.04 -13.71 1.37
C PRO A 136 18.95 -12.24 1.80
N ILE A 137 18.26 -11.39 1.02
CA ILE A 137 18.00 -10.00 1.38
C ILE A 137 16.82 -10.00 2.35
N THR A 138 17.06 -9.54 3.57
CA THR A 138 16.00 -9.43 4.58
C THR A 138 15.57 -7.97 4.70
N PRO A 139 14.29 -7.64 4.44
CA PRO A 139 13.81 -6.28 4.56
C PRO A 139 13.87 -5.85 6.03
N GLN A 140 14.39 -4.65 6.27
CA GLN A 140 14.36 -4.03 7.59
C GLN A 140 12.90 -3.67 7.90
N LEU A 141 12.34 -4.32 8.91
CA LEU A 141 10.96 -4.06 9.35
C LEU A 141 11.01 -3.14 10.58
N ASP A 142 10.84 -1.85 10.36
CA ASP A 142 10.74 -0.88 11.44
C ASP A 142 9.36 -0.93 12.09
N LEU A 143 9.20 -1.79 13.09
CA LEU A 143 7.94 -1.99 13.80
C LEU A 143 7.38 -0.69 14.41
N ARG A 144 8.26 0.21 14.83
CA ARG A 144 7.87 1.54 15.33
C ARG A 144 7.24 2.40 14.24
N ALA A 145 7.81 2.39 13.03
CA ALA A 145 7.26 3.12 11.89
C ALA A 145 5.98 2.47 11.35
N ALA A 146 5.83 1.14 11.51
CA ALA A 146 4.70 0.38 11.01
C ALA A 146 3.50 0.29 11.99
N GLN A 147 3.63 0.72 13.25
CA GLN A 147 2.61 0.51 14.29
C GLN A 147 1.23 1.11 13.98
N TRP A 148 1.18 2.19 13.20
CA TRP A 148 -0.07 2.85 12.81
C TRP A 148 -0.86 2.01 11.79
N LEU A 149 -0.19 1.15 11.02
CA LEU A 149 -0.79 0.45 9.89
C LEU A 149 -1.83 -0.60 10.33
N PRO A 150 -1.59 -1.47 11.34
CA PRO A 150 -2.63 -2.34 11.87
C PRO A 150 -3.84 -1.56 12.41
N VAL A 151 -3.61 -0.46 13.13
CA VAL A 151 -4.70 0.39 13.66
C VAL A 151 -5.47 1.05 12.53
N TYR A 152 -4.79 1.51 11.48
CA TYR A 152 -5.42 2.03 10.27
C TYR A 152 -6.29 0.96 9.58
N LEU A 153 -5.78 -0.25 9.34
CA LEU A 153 -6.52 -1.31 8.66
C LEU A 153 -7.75 -1.77 9.46
N VAL A 154 -7.57 -2.00 10.77
CA VAL A 154 -8.67 -2.39 11.65
C VAL A 154 -9.67 -1.25 11.84
N GLY A 155 -9.18 -0.04 12.07
CA GLY A 155 -10.01 1.15 12.27
C GLY A 155 -10.84 1.50 11.03
N MET A 156 -10.23 1.49 9.83
CA MET A 156 -10.97 1.65 8.57
C MET A 156 -12.02 0.55 8.41
N GLY A 157 -11.65 -0.72 8.64
CA GLY A 157 -12.61 -1.83 8.57
C GLY A 157 -13.79 -1.65 9.52
N LEU A 158 -13.54 -1.21 10.77
CA LEU A 158 -14.60 -0.93 11.74
C LEU A 158 -15.48 0.26 11.33
N ILE A 159 -14.89 1.34 10.83
CA ILE A 159 -15.65 2.50 10.35
C ILE A 159 -16.58 2.08 9.22
N VAL A 160 -16.08 1.33 8.23
CA VAL A 160 -16.89 0.84 7.12
C VAL A 160 -17.98 -0.10 7.62
N TYR A 161 -17.65 -1.03 8.51
CA TYR A 161 -18.62 -1.95 9.08
C TYR A 161 -19.78 -1.25 9.80
N LEU A 162 -19.49 -0.15 10.51
CA LEU A 162 -20.47 0.63 11.28
C LEU A 162 -21.18 1.72 10.45
N SER A 163 -20.67 2.04 9.27
CA SER A 163 -21.24 3.02 8.34
C SER A 163 -22.44 2.49 7.56
N ASP A 164 -23.10 3.37 6.81
CA ASP A 164 -24.18 3.01 5.87
C ASP A 164 -23.70 2.08 4.74
N PHE A 165 -22.38 2.09 4.45
CA PHE A 165 -21.73 1.20 3.49
C PHE A 165 -21.36 -0.18 4.09
N GLY A 166 -21.72 -0.39 5.36
CA GLY A 166 -21.53 -1.62 6.13
C GLY A 166 -22.63 -2.66 5.91
N PRO A 167 -22.51 -3.85 6.54
CA PRO A 167 -23.53 -4.89 6.47
C PRO A 167 -24.68 -4.70 7.48
N LEU A 168 -24.61 -3.68 8.35
CA LEU A 168 -25.59 -3.44 9.40
C LEU A 168 -26.88 -2.84 8.83
N LYS A 169 -28.04 -3.38 9.23
CA LYS A 169 -29.36 -2.85 8.83
C LYS A 169 -29.71 -1.51 9.49
N HIS A 170 -29.10 -1.22 10.65
CA HIS A 170 -29.23 0.04 11.38
C HIS A 170 -27.83 0.58 11.66
N PRO A 171 -27.27 1.42 10.77
CA PRO A 171 -25.95 1.99 10.97
C PRO A 171 -25.93 2.89 12.20
N TRP A 172 -24.81 2.89 12.92
CA TRP A 172 -24.61 3.76 14.09
C TRP A 172 -24.38 5.22 13.71
N PHE A 173 -23.91 5.44 12.48
CA PHE A 173 -23.68 6.77 11.93
C PHE A 173 -24.73 7.08 10.85
N PRO A 174 -25.49 8.18 10.96
CA PRO A 174 -26.27 8.69 9.85
C PRO A 174 -25.36 9.08 8.69
N LEU A 175 -25.92 9.12 7.47
CA LEU A 175 -25.27 9.68 6.28
C LEU A 175 -24.56 11.01 6.65
N TRP A 176 -23.33 11.21 6.17
CA TRP A 176 -22.41 12.34 6.46
C TRP A 176 -21.55 12.21 7.72
N TRP A 177 -22.03 11.57 8.79
CA TRP A 177 -21.23 11.38 10.01
C TRP A 177 -20.13 10.33 9.82
N ASP A 178 -20.38 9.34 8.98
CA ASP A 178 -19.39 8.36 8.53
C ASP A 178 -18.24 9.01 7.75
N MET A 179 -18.54 9.98 6.87
CA MET A 179 -17.56 10.76 6.13
C MET A 179 -16.72 11.64 7.07
N LEU A 180 -17.36 12.29 8.04
CA LEU A 180 -16.67 13.11 9.05
C LEU A 180 -15.78 12.23 9.94
N ALA A 181 -16.29 11.10 10.43
CA ALA A 181 -15.53 10.14 11.21
C ALA A 181 -14.32 9.62 10.43
N THR A 182 -14.51 9.27 9.15
CA THR A 182 -13.44 8.84 8.25
C THR A 182 -12.40 9.95 8.06
N GLY A 183 -12.82 11.19 7.85
CA GLY A 183 -11.92 12.34 7.71
C GLY A 183 -11.08 12.59 8.97
N VAL A 184 -11.71 12.61 10.14
CA VAL A 184 -11.02 12.78 11.43
C VAL A 184 -10.06 11.62 11.69
N PHE A 185 -10.51 10.37 11.50
CA PHE A 185 -9.68 9.18 11.65
C PHE A 185 -8.47 9.21 10.71
N SER A 186 -8.69 9.60 9.44
CA SER A 186 -7.62 9.75 8.44
C SER A 186 -6.58 10.77 8.87
N LEU A 187 -7.01 11.92 9.42
CA LEU A 187 -6.08 12.94 9.92
C LEU A 187 -5.27 12.43 11.11
N ILE A 188 -5.91 11.75 12.06
CA ILE A 188 -5.23 11.15 13.22
C ILE A 188 -4.15 10.17 12.74
N ILE A 189 -4.51 9.25 11.83
CA ILE A 189 -3.58 8.28 11.27
C ILE A 189 -2.46 8.97 10.48
N TYR A 190 -2.79 9.98 9.67
CA TYR A 190 -1.79 10.72 8.89
C TYR A 190 -0.73 11.35 9.79
N TYR A 191 -1.14 12.12 10.79
CA TYR A 191 -0.19 12.78 11.70
C TYR A 191 0.55 11.77 12.59
N TRP A 192 -0.08 10.67 12.97
CA TRP A 192 0.60 9.60 13.68
C TRP A 192 1.69 8.95 12.84
N ALA A 193 1.39 8.58 11.59
CA ALA A 193 2.35 8.03 10.64
C ALA A 193 3.54 8.98 10.40
N MET A 194 3.27 10.28 10.27
CA MET A 194 4.28 11.33 10.14
C MET A 194 5.20 11.44 11.37
N ALA A 195 4.63 11.30 12.57
CA ALA A 195 5.37 11.38 13.83
C ALA A 195 6.31 10.19 14.04
N VAL A 196 5.90 9.00 13.62
CA VAL A 196 6.67 7.76 13.79
C VAL A 196 7.53 7.39 12.57
N ALA A 197 7.48 8.20 11.51
CA ALA A 197 8.30 8.04 10.31
C ALA A 197 9.80 8.04 10.63
N LEU A 198 10.56 7.38 9.75
CA LEU A 198 12.01 7.23 9.90
C LEU A 198 12.73 8.58 10.02
N PRO A 199 13.82 8.66 10.80
CA PRO A 199 14.69 9.83 10.84
C PRO A 199 15.28 10.15 9.46
N ALA A 200 15.58 11.42 9.21
CA ALA A 200 16.12 11.89 7.93
C ALA A 200 17.42 11.16 7.55
N GLU A 201 18.30 10.90 8.51
CA GLU A 201 19.58 10.18 8.31
C GLU A 201 19.37 8.77 7.77
N GLN A 202 18.42 8.02 8.34
CA GLN A 202 18.12 6.65 7.89
C GLN A 202 17.48 6.66 6.51
N ILE A 203 16.60 7.63 6.23
CA ILE A 203 16.00 7.79 4.90
C ILE A 203 17.11 8.08 3.88
N GLN A 204 18.04 8.99 4.18
CA GLN A 204 19.14 9.32 3.28
C GLN A 204 20.05 8.12 3.03
N TYR A 205 20.42 7.39 4.10
CA TYR A 205 21.18 6.15 3.97
C TYR A 205 20.48 5.13 3.06
N MET A 206 19.16 4.94 3.22
CA MET A 206 18.39 4.05 2.35
C MET A 206 18.36 4.52 0.89
N ILE A 207 18.26 5.83 0.65
CA ILE A 207 18.34 6.40 -0.71
C ILE A 207 19.71 6.10 -1.33
N ASP A 208 20.79 6.35 -0.59
CA ASP A 208 22.17 6.16 -1.08
C ASP A 208 22.49 4.67 -1.34
N GLN A 209 21.81 3.74 -0.65
CA GLN A 209 21.92 2.30 -0.89
C GLN A 209 21.12 1.80 -2.09
N VAL A 210 20.08 2.52 -2.51
CA VAL A 210 19.40 2.21 -3.76
C VAL A 210 20.32 2.69 -4.87
N VAL A 211 21.25 1.82 -5.27
CA VAL A 211 22.03 1.99 -6.50
C VAL A 211 21.03 2.18 -7.62
N VAL A 212 20.86 3.43 -8.07
CA VAL A 212 20.18 3.73 -9.31
C VAL A 212 21.08 3.11 -10.38
N PRO A 213 20.65 2.06 -11.10
CA PRO A 213 21.39 1.60 -12.26
C PRO A 213 21.09 2.58 -13.39
N GLU A 214 21.58 3.80 -13.29
CA GLU A 214 21.56 4.77 -14.39
C GLU A 214 23.00 5.24 -14.62
N GLU A 215 23.41 5.16 -15.90
CA GLU A 215 24.56 5.86 -16.51
C GLU A 215 25.95 5.18 -16.62
N GLU A 216 26.08 3.84 -16.62
CA GLU A 216 27.36 3.18 -17.01
C GLU A 216 27.45 2.68 -18.47
N GLU A 217 26.42 2.86 -19.32
CA GLU A 217 26.45 2.34 -20.71
C GLU A 217 26.12 3.37 -21.83
N VAL A 218 26.25 4.67 -21.58
CA VAL A 218 26.17 5.67 -22.67
C VAL A 218 27.31 6.69 -22.59
N LEU A 219 28.55 6.23 -22.72
CA LEU A 219 29.67 6.99 -23.26
C LEU A 219 30.58 6.06 -24.10
#